data_AF-A0A1B0GG50-F1
#
_entry.id   AF-A0A1B0GG50-F1
#
_cell.length_a   1.000
_cell.length_b   1.000
_cell.length_c   1.000
_cell.angle_alpha   90.00
_cell.angle_beta   90.00
_cell.angle_gamma   90.00
#
_symmetry.space_group_name_H-M   'P 1'
#
loop_
_entity.id
_entity.type
_entity.pdbx_description
1 polymer ?
#
loop_
_entity_poly.entity_id
_entity_poly.type
_entity_poly.pdbx_seq_one_letter_code
_entity_poly.pdbx_strand_id
1 'polypeptide(L)'
;NTQLSVISFYEVDYSFDLPYLQNSIRESHDTLKMVVQRHLTEKSLNRIDEVFEFFTDATLLETAFRANSPYRDLMGKIVADINTAMDTGDM
;
A
#
# COMPACT_ATOMS: atom_id res chain seq x y z
N ASN A 1 3.20 -7.78 5.91
CA ASN A 1 4.40 -6.95 6.18
C ASN A 1 4.19 -5.52 5.71
N THR A 2 3.66 -5.31 4.50
CA THR A 2 3.38 -3.97 3.94
C THR A 2 2.53 -3.09 4.88
N GLN A 3 1.55 -3.65 5.59
CA GLN A 3 0.68 -2.93 6.51
C GLN A 3 1.46 -2.24 7.64
N LEU A 4 2.34 -2.98 8.31
CA LEU A 4 3.19 -2.47 9.40
C LEU A 4 4.13 -1.38 8.92
N SER A 5 4.66 -1.51 7.70
CA SER A 5 5.53 -0.49 7.11
C SER A 5 4.76 0.79 6.80
N VAL A 6 3.53 0.70 6.30
CA VAL A 6 2.65 1.86 6.09
C VAL A 6 2.39 2.60 7.41
N ILE A 7 2.07 1.87 8.48
CA ILE A 7 1.88 2.45 9.82
C ILE A 7 3.18 3.13 10.28
N SER A 8 4.30 2.41 10.28
CA SER A 8 5.59 2.92 10.74
C SER A 8 6.05 4.16 9.97
N PHE A 9 5.91 4.16 8.64
CA PHE A 9 6.30 5.29 7.80
C PHE A 9 5.44 6.53 8.02
N TYR A 10 4.21 6.36 8.49
CA TYR A 10 3.33 7.47 8.83
C TYR A 10 3.60 8.02 10.24
N GLU A 11 3.85 7.15 11.22
CA GLU A 11 3.97 7.49 12.64
C GLU A 11 5.38 7.90 13.07
N VAL A 12 6.42 7.39 12.41
CA VAL A 12 7.81 7.65 12.77
C VAL A 12 8.43 8.65 11.80
N ASP A 13 8.76 9.83 12.30
CA ASP A 13 9.40 10.88 11.51
C ASP A 13 10.71 10.38 10.86
N TYR A 14 10.94 10.80 9.61
CA TYR A 14 12.12 10.47 8.80
C TYR A 14 12.34 8.96 8.53
N SER A 15 11.34 8.11 8.76
CA SER A 15 11.45 6.67 8.51
C SER A 15 11.03 6.23 7.10
N PHE A 16 10.29 7.07 6.37
CA PHE A 16 9.74 6.73 5.05
C PHE A 16 10.84 6.36 4.03
N ASP A 17 10.72 5.15 3.47
CA ASP A 17 11.60 4.61 2.42
C ASP A 17 10.74 4.21 1.22
N LEU A 18 10.80 5.02 0.16
CA LEU A 18 10.01 4.81 -1.06
C LEU A 18 10.37 3.49 -1.77
N PRO A 19 11.64 3.19 -2.08
CA PRO A 19 12.02 1.91 -2.68
C PRO A 19 11.51 0.70 -1.90
N TYR A 20 11.63 0.74 -0.57
CA TYR A 20 11.13 -0.34 0.28
C TYR A 20 9.61 -0.50 0.15
N LEU A 21 8.84 0.59 0.26
CA LEU A 21 7.37 0.51 0.19
C LEU A 21 6.91 0.00 -1.18
N GLN A 22 7.49 0.51 -2.27
CA GLN A 22 7.18 0.07 -3.63
C GLN A 22 7.45 -1.43 -3.81
N ASN A 23 8.59 -1.92 -3.31
CA ASN A 23 8.91 -3.34 -3.40
C ASN A 23 7.94 -4.20 -2.58
N SER A 24 7.59 -3.77 -1.37
CA SER A 24 6.61 -4.47 -0.53
C SER A 24 5.24 -4.58 -1.19
N ILE A 25 4.79 -3.53 -1.88
CA ILE A 25 3.53 -3.52 -2.65
C ILE A 25 3.65 -4.43 -3.89
N ARG A 26 4.78 -4.44 -4.61
CA ARG A 26 5.03 -5.34 -5.75
C ARG A 26 5.05 -6.82 -5.34
N GLU A 27 5.62 -7.15 -4.19
CA GLU A 27 5.58 -8.53 -3.67
C GLU A 27 4.14 -9.00 -3.42
N SER A 28 3.27 -8.11 -2.93
CA SER A 28 1.84 -8.38 -2.75
C SER A 28 1.12 -8.53 -4.10
N HIS A 29 1.49 -7.73 -5.10
CA HIS A 29 0.99 -7.82 -6.48
C HIS A 29 1.30 -9.18 -7.11
N ASP A 30 2.58 -9.57 -7.09
CA ASP A 30 3.07 -10.82 -7.66
C ASP A 30 2.42 -12.02 -6.99
N THR A 31 2.30 -11.99 -5.66
CA THR A 31 1.64 -13.04 -4.88
C THR A 31 0.17 -13.16 -5.26
N LEU A 32 -0.56 -12.03 -5.35
CA LEU A 32 -1.97 -12.04 -5.74
C LEU A 32 -2.13 -12.60 -7.16
N LYS A 33 -1.35 -12.11 -8.14
CA LYS A 33 -1.40 -12.60 -9.53
C LYS A 33 -1.08 -14.09 -9.61
N MET A 34 -0.08 -14.56 -8.88
CA MET A 34 0.29 -15.97 -8.84
C MET A 34 -0.91 -16.85 -8.45
N VAL A 35 -1.70 -16.42 -7.48
CA VAL A 35 -2.88 -17.15 -6.99
C VAL A 35 -4.04 -17.09 -7.98
N VAL A 36 -4.31 -15.92 -8.59
CA VAL A 36 -5.56 -15.71 -9.36
C VAL A 36 -5.43 -15.90 -10.87
N GLN A 37 -4.22 -15.96 -11.42
CA GLN A 37 -3.97 -16.05 -12.88
C GLN A 37 -4.65 -17.22 -13.58
N ARG A 38 -4.92 -18.34 -12.89
CA ARG A 38 -5.58 -19.53 -13.47
C ARG A 38 -7.11 -19.48 -13.36
N HIS A 39 -7.66 -18.48 -12.68
CA HIS A 39 -9.07 -18.40 -12.33
C HIS A 39 -9.75 -17.14 -12.89
N LEU A 40 -8.96 -16.13 -13.26
CA LEU A 40 -9.45 -14.85 -13.73
C LEU A 40 -9.18 -14.67 -15.22
N THR A 41 -10.03 -13.84 -15.84
CA THR A 41 -9.81 -13.39 -17.22
C THR A 41 -8.66 -12.39 -17.26
N GLU A 42 -8.05 -12.25 -18.44
CA GLU A 42 -7.04 -11.22 -18.71
C GLU A 42 -7.51 -9.81 -18.29
N LYS A 43 -8.78 -9.49 -18.57
CA LYS A 43 -9.40 -8.22 -18.14
C LYS A 43 -9.32 -8.01 -16.61
N SER A 44 -9.56 -9.06 -15.83
CA SER A 44 -9.47 -8.96 -14.37
C SER A 44 -8.02 -8.92 -13.88
N LEU A 45 -7.09 -9.56 -14.59
CA LEU A 45 -5.65 -9.46 -14.29
C LEU A 45 -5.11 -8.06 -14.57
N ASN A 46 -5.52 -7.43 -15.68
CA ASN A 46 -5.13 -6.06 -16.00
C ASN A 46 -5.64 -5.06 -14.96
N ARG A 47 -6.83 -5.28 -14.38
CA ARG A 47 -7.32 -4.45 -13.27
C ARG A 47 -6.44 -4.56 -12.02
N ILE A 48 -5.89 -5.74 -11.75
CA ILE A 48 -4.92 -5.91 -10.66
C ILE A 48 -3.66 -5.09 -10.99
N ASP A 49 -3.16 -5.16 -12.22
CA ASP A 49 -2.01 -4.35 -12.65
C ASP A 49 -2.26 -2.85 -12.48
N GLU A 50 -3.39 -2.33 -12.97
CA GLU A 50 -3.77 -0.91 -12.87
C GLU A 50 -3.82 -0.41 -11.40
N VAL A 51 -4.37 -1.21 -10.49
CA VAL A 51 -4.45 -0.85 -9.07
C VAL A 51 -3.07 -0.77 -8.45
N PHE A 52 -2.22 -1.77 -8.66
CA PHE A 52 -0.89 -1.82 -8.07
C PHE A 52 0.07 -0.82 -8.71
N GLU A 53 -0.07 -0.53 -10.01
CA GLU A 53 0.67 0.56 -10.68
C GLU A 53 0.34 1.91 -10.05
N PHE A 54 -0.93 2.22 -9.82
CA PHE A 54 -1.33 3.44 -9.14
C PHE A 54 -0.74 3.55 -7.73
N PHE A 55 -0.84 2.49 -6.93
CA PHE A 55 -0.33 2.49 -5.55
C PHE A 55 1.19 2.36 -5.43
N THR A 56 1.90 2.16 -6.55
CA THR A 56 3.36 2.20 -6.59
C THR A 56 3.90 3.48 -7.23
N ASP A 57 3.03 4.42 -7.64
CA ASP A 57 3.47 5.72 -8.15
C ASP A 57 4.30 6.47 -7.09
N ALA A 58 5.50 6.89 -7.50
CA ALA A 58 6.44 7.56 -6.60
C ALA A 58 5.88 8.89 -6.09
N THR A 59 5.25 9.68 -6.98
CA THR A 59 4.72 10.99 -6.63
C THR A 59 3.59 10.86 -5.63
N LEU A 60 2.69 9.90 -5.82
CA LEU A 60 1.60 9.59 -4.90
C LEU A 60 2.16 9.21 -3.53
N LEU A 61 3.06 8.23 -3.46
CA LEU A 61 3.60 7.73 -2.19
C LEU A 61 4.41 8.82 -1.46
N GLU A 62 5.33 9.51 -2.13
CA GLU A 62 6.08 10.61 -1.53
C GLU A 62 5.16 11.71 -1.03
N THR A 63 4.14 12.07 -1.82
CA THR A 63 3.16 13.09 -1.39
C THR A 63 2.35 12.59 -0.22
N ALA A 64 1.91 11.33 -0.19
CA ALA A 64 1.09 10.77 0.89
C ALA A 64 1.83 10.74 2.24
N PHE A 65 3.11 10.34 2.23
CA PHE A 65 3.89 10.16 3.46
C PHE A 65 4.65 11.41 3.92
N ARG A 66 4.71 12.48 3.12
CA ARG A 66 5.32 13.74 3.55
C ARG A 66 4.60 14.35 4.76
N ALA A 67 5.36 14.81 5.76
CA ALA A 67 4.80 15.42 6.98
C ALA A 67 3.81 16.56 6.70
N ASN A 68 4.14 17.48 5.77
CA ASN A 68 3.29 18.60 5.35
C ASN A 68 2.50 18.27 4.06
N SER A 69 1.99 17.04 3.97
CA SER A 69 1.16 16.61 2.86
C SER A 69 -0.25 17.18 2.96
N PRO A 70 -0.89 17.57 1.83
CA PRO A 70 -2.34 17.82 1.83
C PRO A 70 -3.16 16.57 2.19
N TYR A 71 -2.56 15.38 2.15
CA TYR A 71 -3.20 14.10 2.46
C TYR A 71 -2.93 13.62 3.89
N ARG A 72 -2.26 14.41 4.75
CA ARG A 72 -1.83 13.96 6.08
C ARG A 72 -2.99 13.47 6.95
N ASP A 73 -4.12 14.17 6.93
CA ASP A 73 -5.34 13.78 7.67
C ASP A 73 -5.98 12.51 7.11
N LEU A 74 -5.99 12.36 5.78
CA LEU A 74 -6.51 11.17 5.12
C LEU A 74 -5.64 9.95 5.44
N MET A 75 -4.32 10.11 5.38
CA MET A 75 -3.38 9.05 5.75
C MET A 75 -3.50 8.66 7.22
N GLY A 76 -3.79 9.61 8.12
CA GLY A 76 -4.07 9.30 9.52
C GLY A 76 -5.30 8.41 9.70
N LYS A 77 -6.36 8.65 8.93
CA LYS A 77 -7.54 7.78 8.93
C LYS A 77 -7.23 6.39 8.37
N ILE A 78 -6.51 6.32 7.25
CA ILE A 78 -6.09 5.04 6.64
C ILE A 78 -5.26 4.22 7.64
N VAL A 79 -4.28 4.84 8.30
CA VAL A 79 -3.44 4.16 9.31
C VAL A 79 -4.27 3.68 10.50
N ALA A 80 -5.22 4.49 10.97
CA ALA A 80 -6.13 4.08 12.05
C ALA A 80 -7.01 2.88 11.63
N ASP A 81 -7.54 2.88 10.41
CA ASP A 81 -8.35 1.79 9.88
C ASP A 81 -7.50 0.51 9.71
N ILE A 82 -6.25 0.64 9.23
CA ILE A 82 -5.31 -0.49 9.11
C ILE A 82 -4.99 -1.08 10.49
N ASN A 83 -4.66 -0.25 11.48
CA ASN A 83 -4.41 -0.70 12.86
C ASN A 83 -5.63 -1.44 13.42
N THR A 84 -6.82 -0.88 13.24
CA THR A 84 -8.07 -1.50 13.71
C THR A 84 -8.29 -2.87 13.07
N ALA A 85 -8.15 -2.99 11.75
CA ALA A 85 -8.33 -4.25 11.04
C ALA A 85 -7.27 -5.30 11.43
N MET A 86 -6.05 -4.87 11.76
CA MET A 86 -5.02 -5.75 12.32
C MET A 86 -5.38 -6.26 13.72
N ASP A 87 -5.90 -5.39 14.59
CA ASP A 87 -6.30 -5.74 15.95
C ASP A 87 -7.52 -6.67 15.97
N THR A 88 -8.45 -6.52 15.02
CA THR A 88 -9.64 -7.38 14.91
C THR A 88 -9.38 -8.69 14.16
N GLY A 89 -8.25 -8.81 13.45
CA GLY A 89 -7.92 -9.97 12.64
C GLY A 89 -8.67 -10.02 11.29
N ASP A 90 -9.16 -8.87 10.81
CA ASP A 90 -9.85 -8.72 9.52
C ASP A 90 -8.87 -8.46 8.34
N MET A 91 -7.56 -8.47 8.63
CA MET A 91 -6.44 -8.28 7.69
C MET A 91 -5.82 -9.59 7.21
#